data_AF-A0A1E3PEU6-F1
#
_entry.id   AF-A0A1E3PEU6-F1
#
_cell.length_a   1.000
_cell.length_b   1.000
_cell.length_c   1.000
_cell.angle_alpha   90.00
_cell.angle_beta   90.00
_cell.angle_gamma   90.00
#
_symmetry.space_group_name_H-M   'P 1'
#
loop_
_entity.id
_entity.type
_entity.pdbx_description
1 polymer ?
#
loop_
_entity_poly.entity_id
_entity_poly.type
_entity_poly.pdbx_seq_one_letter_code
_entity_poly.pdbx_strand_id
1 'polypeptide(L)'
;MCKNAKNRAIYVFGHSVGAWIAQRVAVRLSQERLPLTVKSKSKSKSKPKPKPNIDLKFVGLITPTLIDIAKSEKGEKLCWWSSKIEKSVPGLSMANIAFTTSKFVSSCVPLSWQKRLITWVMGRDIKNHVVQATIKLLNRPDICHQCLRMAKEEMIRINSEFEPKDIEGFWPSKSGPQTDSETELDSSPASTTGSMNGVKIWIWFASNDHWVSPASRANLIERYTFMDNMLMEVGKGAMNMESLADVEHSFCVRKSEEFADITSKRILFFDQI
;
A
#
# COMPACT_ATOMS: atom_id res chain seq x y z
N MET A 1 -7.78 33.27 -16.53
CA MET A 1 -8.69 32.33 -17.23
C MET A 1 -8.00 30.98 -17.37
N CYS A 2 -8.18 30.02 -16.45
CA CYS A 2 -7.81 28.63 -16.71
C CYS A 2 -8.97 27.97 -17.46
N LYS A 3 -9.03 28.17 -18.78
CA LYS A 3 -9.98 27.47 -19.65
C LYS A 3 -9.52 26.01 -19.76
N ASN A 4 -10.42 25.07 -19.49
CA ASN A 4 -10.30 23.62 -19.70
C ASN A 4 -9.22 22.86 -18.91
N ALA A 5 -9.35 22.79 -17.58
CA ALA A 5 -8.73 21.69 -16.85
C ALA A 5 -9.53 20.40 -17.16
N LYS A 6 -9.16 19.67 -18.22
CA LYS A 6 -9.66 18.31 -18.47
C LYS A 6 -9.49 17.48 -17.18
N ASN A 7 -10.51 16.70 -16.81
CA ASN A 7 -10.40 15.73 -15.72
C ASN A 7 -9.15 14.89 -15.95
N ARG A 8 -8.23 14.89 -14.98
CA ARG A 8 -7.04 14.04 -15.06
C ARG A 8 -7.39 12.69 -14.48
N ALA A 9 -7.37 11.66 -15.32
CA ALA A 9 -7.45 10.28 -14.87
C ALA A 9 -6.23 9.99 -13.98
N ILE A 10 -6.47 9.49 -12.77
CA ILE A 10 -5.43 9.08 -11.83
C ILE A 10 -5.55 7.59 -11.56
N TYR A 11 -4.40 6.92 -11.61
CA TYR A 11 -4.22 5.52 -11.26
C TYR A 11 -3.24 5.50 -10.07
N VAL A 12 -3.65 4.90 -8.96
CA VAL A 12 -2.83 4.83 -7.75
C VAL A 12 -2.35 3.40 -7.58
N PHE A 13 -1.06 3.21 -7.36
CA PHE A 13 -0.48 1.91 -7.07
C PHE A 13 0.27 1.97 -5.75
N GLY A 14 0.15 0.90 -4.99
CA GLY A 14 0.92 0.67 -3.79
C GLY A 14 1.42 -0.75 -3.73
N HIS A 15 2.69 -0.93 -3.42
CA HIS A 15 3.32 -2.23 -3.19
C HIS A 15 3.64 -2.39 -1.71
N SER A 16 3.33 -3.55 -1.10
CA SER A 16 3.64 -3.83 0.30
C SER A 16 3.04 -2.73 1.22
N VAL A 17 3.83 -2.11 2.09
CA VAL A 17 3.45 -0.94 2.91
C VAL A 17 2.88 0.22 2.07
N GLY A 18 3.37 0.36 0.83
CA GLY A 18 2.86 1.34 -0.12
C GLY A 18 1.37 1.11 -0.44
N ALA A 19 0.87 -0.12 -0.39
CA ALA A 19 -0.55 -0.42 -0.55
C ALA A 19 -1.39 0.06 0.63
N TRP A 20 -0.82 0.02 1.85
CA TRP A 20 -1.44 0.62 3.03
C TRP A 20 -1.55 2.14 2.93
N ILE A 21 -0.53 2.80 2.37
CA ILE A 21 -0.55 4.24 2.09
C ILE A 21 -1.51 4.56 0.94
N ALA A 22 -1.53 3.75 -0.11
CA ALA A 22 -2.36 3.95 -1.31
C ALA A 22 -3.84 4.04 -0.99
N GLN A 23 -4.34 3.26 -0.02
CA GLN A 23 -5.74 3.33 0.44
C GLN A 23 -6.11 4.73 0.95
N ARG A 24 -5.26 5.33 1.79
CA ARG A 24 -5.49 6.68 2.34
C ARG A 24 -5.47 7.74 1.25
N VAL A 25 -4.53 7.61 0.32
CA VAL A 25 -4.45 8.50 -0.84
C VAL A 25 -5.71 8.37 -1.68
N ALA A 26 -6.17 7.15 -1.96
CA ALA A 26 -7.37 6.88 -2.74
C ALA A 26 -8.62 7.49 -2.08
N VAL A 27 -8.83 7.26 -0.77
CA VAL A 27 -9.95 7.86 -0.02
C VAL A 27 -9.87 9.38 -0.03
N ARG A 28 -8.68 9.96 0.18
CA ARG A 28 -8.53 11.41 0.16
C ARG A 28 -8.88 11.99 -1.22
N LEU A 29 -8.44 11.34 -2.29
CA LEU A 29 -8.75 11.74 -3.67
C LEU A 29 -10.24 11.55 -4.01
N SER A 30 -10.88 10.48 -3.51
CA SER A 30 -12.32 10.24 -3.71
C SER A 30 -13.18 11.25 -2.96
N GLN A 31 -12.78 11.66 -1.76
CA GLN A 31 -13.46 12.71 -0.99
C GLN A 31 -13.32 14.09 -1.64
N GLU A 32 -12.21 14.38 -2.33
CA GLU A 32 -12.06 15.63 -3.09
C GLU A 32 -12.98 15.71 -4.31
N ARG A 33 -13.52 14.58 -4.77
CA ARG A 33 -14.57 14.48 -5.80
C ARG A 33 -15.94 14.95 -5.29
N LEU A 34 -16.19 14.93 -3.98
CA LEU A 34 -17.45 15.42 -3.43
C LEU A 34 -17.46 16.96 -3.45
N PRO A 35 -18.46 17.60 -4.09
CA PRO A 35 -18.68 19.02 -3.89
C PRO A 35 -18.93 19.21 -2.38
N LEU A 36 -18.08 20.03 -1.75
CA LEU A 36 -18.30 20.47 -0.38
C LEU A 36 -19.60 21.28 -0.35
N THR A 37 -20.76 20.64 -0.23
CA THR A 37 -21.97 21.24 0.32
C THR A 37 -21.79 21.37 1.82
N VAL A 38 -20.73 22.05 2.24
CA VAL A 38 -20.61 22.52 3.61
C VAL A 38 -21.46 23.78 3.65
N LYS A 39 -22.62 23.69 4.30
CA LYS A 39 -23.34 24.85 4.85
C LYS A 39 -22.43 25.51 5.91
N SER A 40 -21.33 26.14 5.50
CA SER A 40 -20.52 26.93 6.42
C SER A 40 -21.08 28.34 6.42
N LYS A 41 -21.84 28.66 7.46
CA LYS A 41 -21.99 30.04 7.92
C LYS A 41 -20.62 30.50 8.43
N SER A 42 -19.71 30.90 7.55
CA SER A 42 -18.54 31.67 7.95
C SER A 42 -18.15 32.69 6.87
N LYS A 43 -18.25 33.96 7.24
CA LYS A 43 -17.77 35.11 6.48
C LYS A 43 -16.24 35.08 6.47
N SER A 44 -15.64 34.53 5.42
CA SER A 44 -14.21 34.70 5.13
C SER A 44 -14.03 35.00 3.65
N LYS A 45 -13.68 36.26 3.35
CA LYS A 45 -13.35 36.75 2.01
C LYS A 45 -11.94 36.30 1.62
N SER A 46 -11.77 35.03 1.28
CA SER A 46 -10.61 34.57 0.50
C SER A 46 -11.12 33.88 -0.75
N LYS A 47 -10.64 34.29 -1.93
CA LYS A 47 -11.05 33.69 -3.21
C LYS A 47 -10.69 32.19 -3.14
N PRO A 48 -11.65 31.26 -3.30
CA PRO A 48 -11.35 29.84 -3.30
C PRO A 48 -10.40 29.55 -4.47
N LYS A 49 -9.23 28.98 -4.18
CA LYS A 49 -8.35 28.44 -5.22
C LYS A 49 -9.14 27.38 -6.00
N PRO A 50 -9.07 27.36 -7.35
CA PRO A 50 -9.74 26.33 -8.13
C PRO A 50 -9.17 24.97 -7.72
N LYS A 51 -10.05 24.09 -7.24
CA LYS A 51 -9.68 22.71 -6.92
C LYS A 51 -9.25 22.00 -8.22
N PRO A 52 -8.15 21.23 -8.21
CA PRO A 52 -7.80 20.40 -9.35
C PRO A 52 -8.91 19.37 -9.57
N ASN A 53 -9.32 19.19 -10.82
CA ASN A 53 -10.35 18.23 -11.19
C ASN A 53 -9.69 16.85 -11.40
N ILE A 54 -9.76 16.02 -10.36
CA ILE A 54 -9.12 14.71 -10.28
C ILE A 54 -10.18 13.61 -10.45
N ASP A 55 -9.89 12.64 -11.32
CA ASP A 55 -10.76 11.50 -11.61
C ASP A 55 -9.99 10.21 -11.32
N LEU A 56 -10.11 9.72 -10.09
CA LEU A 56 -9.49 8.45 -9.68
C LEU A 56 -10.20 7.29 -10.39
N LYS A 57 -9.48 6.58 -11.27
CA LYS A 57 -10.02 5.46 -12.06
C LYS A 57 -9.72 4.11 -11.45
N PHE A 58 -8.52 3.96 -10.90
CA PHE A 58 -7.98 2.67 -10.55
C PHE A 58 -7.08 2.74 -9.31
N VAL A 59 -7.17 1.70 -8.47
CA VAL A 59 -6.27 1.48 -7.34
C VAL A 59 -5.71 0.07 -7.41
N GLY A 60 -4.38 -0.06 -7.56
CA GLY A 60 -3.66 -1.32 -7.51
C GLY A 60 -2.96 -1.53 -6.17
N LEU A 61 -3.38 -2.53 -5.42
CA LEU A 61 -2.76 -2.97 -4.17
C LEU A 61 -1.95 -4.25 -4.42
N ILE A 62 -0.63 -4.11 -4.51
CA ILE A 62 0.28 -5.17 -4.92
C ILE A 62 0.98 -5.75 -3.69
N THR A 63 0.87 -7.06 -3.52
CA THR A 63 1.33 -7.83 -2.35
C THR A 63 1.11 -7.09 -1.03
N PRO A 64 -0.13 -6.67 -0.75
CA PRO A 64 -0.36 -5.63 0.21
C PRO A 64 -0.32 -6.19 1.64
N THR A 65 0.37 -5.48 2.53
CA THR A 65 0.50 -5.83 3.96
C THR A 65 -0.67 -5.23 4.75
N LEU A 66 -1.90 -5.62 4.41
CA LEU A 66 -3.12 -4.98 4.88
C LEU A 66 -3.56 -5.37 6.29
N ILE A 67 -3.29 -6.62 6.67
CA ILE A 67 -3.69 -7.22 7.94
C ILE A 67 -2.53 -8.09 8.42
N ASP A 68 -2.17 -7.97 9.70
CA ASP A 68 -1.27 -8.87 10.41
C ASP A 68 0.11 -9.09 9.75
N ILE A 69 0.80 -8.04 9.30
CA ILE A 69 2.21 -8.17 8.88
C ILE A 69 3.06 -8.82 9.98
N ALA A 70 2.73 -8.57 11.25
CA ALA A 70 3.38 -9.17 12.42
C ALA A 70 3.21 -10.70 12.52
N LYS A 71 2.16 -11.28 11.90
CA LYS A 71 1.93 -12.74 11.84
C LYS A 71 2.54 -13.38 10.58
N SER A 72 3.15 -12.59 9.69
CA SER A 72 3.94 -13.15 8.58
C SER A 72 5.24 -13.76 9.11
N GLU A 73 5.81 -14.72 8.40
CA GLU A 73 7.05 -15.38 8.81
C GLU A 73 8.19 -14.37 9.07
N LYS A 74 8.30 -13.35 8.22
CA LYS A 74 9.30 -12.28 8.37
C LYS A 74 8.92 -11.30 9.47
N GLY A 75 7.63 -11.00 9.63
CA GLY A 75 7.12 -10.14 10.69
C GLY A 75 7.37 -10.72 12.08
N GLU A 76 7.08 -12.00 12.28
CA GLU A 76 7.33 -12.69 13.55
C GLU A 76 8.82 -12.68 13.90
N LYS A 77 9.69 -12.98 12.91
CA LYS A 77 11.15 -12.92 13.09
C LYS A 77 11.62 -11.51 13.47
N LEU A 78 11.06 -10.47 12.84
CA LEU A 78 11.45 -9.09 13.11
C LEU A 78 10.95 -8.62 14.48
N CYS A 79 9.70 -8.93 14.85
CA CYS A 79 9.13 -8.66 16.18
C CYS A 79 9.91 -9.38 17.28
N TRP A 80 10.33 -10.63 17.04
CA TRP A 80 11.16 -11.38 17.97
C TRP A 80 12.52 -10.70 18.16
N TRP A 81 13.19 -10.34 17.06
CA TRP A 81 14.49 -9.65 17.10
C TRP A 81 14.41 -8.27 17.77
N SER A 82 13.40 -7.46 17.42
CA SER A 82 13.21 -6.14 18.01
C SER A 82 12.96 -6.25 19.51
N SER A 83 12.13 -7.20 19.94
CA SER A 83 11.84 -7.44 21.36
C SER A 83 13.08 -7.88 22.13
N LYS A 84 13.96 -8.67 21.51
CA LYS A 84 15.22 -9.11 22.13
C LYS A 84 16.19 -7.95 22.30
N ILE A 85 16.34 -7.11 21.27
CA ILE A 85 17.22 -5.94 21.30
C ILE A 85 16.73 -4.92 22.34
N GLU A 86 15.43 -4.59 22.33
CA GLU A 86 14.85 -3.62 23.27
C GLU A 86 14.96 -4.09 24.73
N LYS A 87 14.87 -5.40 24.98
CA LYS A 87 15.10 -5.98 26.33
C LYS A 87 16.57 -5.94 26.74
N SER A 88 17.50 -6.16 25.81
CA SER A 88 18.94 -6.15 26.10
C SER A 88 19.49 -4.73 26.28
N VAL A 89 18.97 -3.74 25.56
CA VAL A 89 19.41 -2.34 25.65
C VAL A 89 18.19 -1.40 25.60
N PRO A 90 17.70 -0.95 26.77
CA PRO A 90 16.59 0.00 26.84
C PRO A 90 16.89 1.28 26.04
N GLY A 91 15.97 1.67 25.16
CA GLY A 91 16.10 2.86 24.30
C GLY A 91 16.74 2.61 22.93
N LEU A 92 17.25 1.41 22.66
CA LEU A 92 17.83 1.05 21.37
C LEU A 92 16.77 0.50 20.40
N SER A 93 16.17 1.38 19.60
CA SER A 93 15.22 0.96 18.56
C SER A 93 15.94 0.47 17.29
N MET A 94 15.33 -0.47 16.56
CA MET A 94 15.82 -0.93 15.25
C MET A 94 16.03 0.23 14.25
N ALA A 95 15.19 1.26 14.31
CA ALA A 95 15.34 2.44 13.47
C ALA A 95 16.64 3.21 13.79
N ASN A 96 16.96 3.36 15.09
CA ASN A 96 18.19 4.02 15.51
C ASN A 96 19.43 3.21 15.14
N ILE A 97 19.38 1.88 15.26
CA ILE A 97 20.47 0.98 14.82
C ILE A 97 20.70 1.12 13.32
N ALA A 98 19.65 1.12 12.52
CA ALA A 98 19.79 1.26 11.08
C ALA A 98 20.27 2.65 10.67
N PHE A 99 19.86 3.71 11.37
CA PHE A 99 20.37 5.05 11.14
C PHE A 99 21.85 5.15 11.43
N THR A 100 22.31 4.66 12.59
CA THR A 100 23.74 4.68 12.94
C THR A 100 24.55 3.79 12.00
N THR A 101 24.02 2.62 11.63
CA THR A 101 24.64 1.71 10.66
C THR A 101 24.73 2.34 9.27
N SER A 102 23.65 2.94 8.77
CA SER A 102 23.63 3.63 7.47
C SER A 102 24.59 4.83 7.46
N LYS A 103 24.67 5.59 8.55
CA LYS A 103 25.64 6.68 8.71
C LYS A 103 27.08 6.16 8.68
N PHE A 104 27.35 5.05 9.36
CA PHE A 104 28.66 4.39 9.32
C PHE A 104 28.98 3.86 7.92
N VAL A 105 28.07 3.15 7.28
CA VAL A 105 28.25 2.62 5.92
C VAL A 105 28.53 3.75 4.92
N SER A 106 27.73 4.81 4.96
CA SER A 106 27.90 5.97 4.07
C SER A 106 29.20 6.74 4.31
N SER A 107 29.70 6.79 5.55
CA SER A 107 30.87 7.59 5.89
C SER A 107 32.18 6.81 5.86
N CYS A 108 32.15 5.51 6.17
CA CYS A 108 33.35 4.71 6.45
C CYS A 108 33.56 3.54 5.49
N VAL A 109 32.52 3.08 4.79
CA VAL A 109 32.64 1.90 3.92
C VAL A 109 32.84 2.35 2.46
N PRO A 110 33.96 1.98 1.80
CA PRO A 110 34.20 2.33 0.41
C PRO A 110 33.10 1.81 -0.53
N LEU A 111 32.76 2.59 -1.56
CA LEU A 111 31.70 2.24 -2.51
C LEU A 111 31.90 0.86 -3.17
N SER A 112 33.16 0.48 -3.45
CA SER A 112 33.49 -0.83 -4.00
C SER A 112 33.12 -1.99 -3.08
N TRP A 113 33.22 -1.79 -1.77
CA TRP A 113 32.85 -2.78 -0.75
C TRP A 113 31.33 -2.84 -0.59
N GLN A 114 30.66 -1.68 -0.58
CA GLN A 114 29.20 -1.63 -0.59
C GLN A 114 28.64 -2.39 -1.80
N LYS A 115 29.18 -2.14 -3.00
CA LYS A 115 28.77 -2.84 -4.23
C LYS A 115 28.99 -4.34 -4.12
N ARG A 116 30.17 -4.78 -3.66
CA ARG A 116 30.47 -6.21 -3.46
C ARG A 116 29.53 -6.87 -2.48
N LEU A 117 29.28 -6.26 -1.32
CA LEU A 117 28.39 -6.78 -0.31
C LEU A 117 26.95 -6.89 -0.83
N ILE A 118 26.43 -5.84 -1.44
CA ILE A 118 25.06 -5.83 -1.97
C ILE A 118 24.90 -6.83 -3.11
N THR A 119 25.85 -6.93 -4.04
CA THR A 119 25.82 -7.97 -5.08
C THR A 119 25.92 -9.37 -4.48
N TRP A 120 26.70 -9.57 -3.42
CA TRP A 120 26.79 -10.86 -2.73
C TRP A 120 25.45 -11.24 -2.06
N VAL A 121 24.84 -10.32 -1.33
CA VAL A 121 23.54 -10.53 -0.65
C VAL A 121 22.39 -10.72 -1.65
N MET A 122 22.35 -9.93 -2.72
CA MET A 122 21.24 -9.93 -3.69
C MET A 122 21.40 -10.99 -4.80
N GLY A 123 22.53 -11.68 -4.85
CA GLY A 123 22.86 -12.67 -5.89
C GLY A 123 23.69 -12.09 -7.04
N ARG A 124 24.54 -12.93 -7.65
CA ARG A 124 25.53 -12.51 -8.66
C ARG A 124 24.91 -12.04 -9.98
N ASP A 125 23.69 -12.47 -10.28
CA ASP A 125 22.93 -12.16 -11.48
C ASP A 125 22.13 -10.85 -11.38
N ILE A 126 22.25 -10.12 -10.27
CA ILE A 126 21.51 -8.89 -10.05
C ILE A 126 21.88 -7.78 -11.04
N LYS A 127 20.88 -7.09 -11.60
CA LYS A 127 21.09 -5.96 -12.52
C LYS A 127 21.83 -4.81 -11.81
N ASN A 128 22.82 -4.21 -12.48
CA ASN A 128 23.66 -3.15 -11.90
C ASN A 128 22.87 -1.95 -11.36
N HIS A 129 21.80 -1.54 -12.03
CA HIS A 129 21.00 -0.39 -11.59
C HIS A 129 20.27 -0.65 -10.27
N VAL A 130 19.90 -1.90 -9.97
CA VAL A 130 19.29 -2.28 -8.69
C VAL A 130 20.30 -2.13 -7.57
N VAL A 131 21.52 -2.61 -7.76
CA VAL A 131 22.62 -2.44 -6.80
C VAL A 131 22.89 -0.95 -6.53
N GLN A 132 22.93 -0.13 -7.58
CA GLN A 132 23.13 1.31 -7.45
C GLN A 132 21.97 2.00 -6.71
N ALA A 133 20.73 1.61 -6.99
CA ALA A 133 19.56 2.13 -6.28
C ALA A 133 19.60 1.77 -4.79
N THR A 134 19.91 0.52 -4.46
CA THR A 134 20.07 0.04 -3.08
C THR A 134 21.17 0.80 -2.35
N ILE A 135 22.33 1.00 -2.98
CA ILE A 135 23.44 1.78 -2.40
C ILE A 135 23.01 3.22 -2.14
N LYS A 136 22.35 3.87 -3.10
CA LYS A 136 21.84 5.24 -2.93
C LYS A 136 20.85 5.33 -1.76
N LEU A 137 19.99 4.34 -1.59
CA LEU A 137 19.05 4.27 -0.47
C LEU A 137 19.79 4.07 0.86
N LEU A 138 20.72 3.12 0.92
CA LEU A 138 21.51 2.82 2.11
C LEU A 138 22.44 3.96 2.54
N ASN A 139 22.85 4.81 1.60
CA ASN A 139 23.65 6.01 1.89
C ASN A 139 22.80 7.22 2.31
N ARG A 140 21.51 7.02 2.59
CA ARG A 140 20.60 8.04 3.11
C ARG A 140 20.03 7.60 4.47
N PRO A 141 20.75 7.90 5.57
CA PRO A 141 20.37 7.47 6.92
C PRO A 141 18.94 7.86 7.30
N ASP A 142 18.50 9.06 6.93
CA ASP A 142 17.16 9.54 7.21
C ASP A 142 16.08 8.67 6.54
N ILE A 143 16.34 8.21 5.32
CA ILE A 143 15.39 7.35 4.59
C ILE A 143 15.36 5.97 5.23
N CYS A 144 16.51 5.39 5.58
CA CYS A 144 16.56 4.11 6.28
C CYS A 144 15.82 4.17 7.63
N HIS A 145 16.03 5.24 8.40
CA HIS A 145 15.33 5.47 9.67
C HIS A 145 13.82 5.59 9.47
N GLN A 146 13.40 6.39 8.50
CA GLN A 146 12.00 6.58 8.17
C GLN A 146 11.33 5.27 7.74
N CYS A 147 11.95 4.49 6.84
CA CYS A 147 11.41 3.20 6.38
C CYS A 147 11.17 2.24 7.54
N LEU A 148 12.13 2.10 8.47
CA LEU A 148 11.97 1.19 9.60
C LEU A 148 11.00 1.71 10.65
N ARG A 149 10.92 3.03 10.84
CA ARG A 149 9.90 3.62 11.72
C ARG A 149 8.51 3.37 11.16
N MET A 150 8.32 3.52 9.85
CA MET A 150 7.07 3.18 9.18
C MET A 150 6.74 1.69 9.32
N ALA A 151 7.70 0.79 9.07
CA ALA A 151 7.48 -0.64 9.25
C ALA A 151 7.14 -1.01 10.72
N LYS A 152 7.76 -0.36 11.70
CA LYS A 152 7.42 -0.56 13.12
C LYS A 152 6.01 -0.06 13.44
N GLU A 153 5.66 1.15 12.98
CA GLU A 153 4.34 1.73 13.16
C GLU A 153 3.25 0.87 12.51
N GLU A 154 3.54 0.34 11.33
CA GLU A 154 2.70 -0.61 10.61
C GLU A 154 2.47 -1.88 11.41
N MET A 155 3.53 -2.51 11.94
CA MET A 155 3.41 -3.71 12.79
C MET A 155 2.53 -3.47 14.03
N ILE A 156 2.51 -2.25 14.57
CA ILE A 156 1.68 -1.88 15.72
C ILE A 156 0.23 -1.60 15.30
N ARG A 157 0.02 -0.85 14.20
CA ARG A 157 -1.30 -0.39 13.77
C ARG A 157 -2.09 -1.41 12.95
N ILE A 158 -1.42 -2.28 12.19
CA ILE A 158 -2.04 -3.30 11.34
C ILE A 158 -2.33 -4.61 12.12
N ASN A 159 -2.20 -4.58 13.44
CA ASN A 159 -2.58 -5.68 14.33
C ASN A 159 -4.07 -5.65 14.73
N SER A 160 -4.84 -4.64 14.30
CA SER A 160 -6.28 -4.55 14.59
C SER A 160 -7.11 -5.01 13.40
N GLU A 161 -8.09 -5.89 13.64
CA GLU A 161 -9.06 -6.38 12.64
C GLU A 161 -10.01 -5.27 12.12
N PHE A 162 -9.98 -4.09 12.73
CA PHE A 162 -10.84 -2.95 12.40
C PHE A 162 -10.24 -2.10 11.28
N GLU A 163 -11.09 -1.69 10.33
CA GLU A 163 -10.77 -0.67 9.35
C GLU A 163 -10.40 0.64 10.08
N PRO A 164 -9.17 1.15 9.91
CA PRO A 164 -8.79 2.42 10.49
C PRO A 164 -9.69 3.56 10.00
N LYS A 165 -10.06 4.50 10.88
CA LYS A 165 -10.91 5.66 10.55
C LYS A 165 -10.40 6.49 9.36
N ASP A 166 -9.09 6.50 9.12
CA ASP A 166 -8.47 7.26 8.04
C ASP A 166 -8.55 6.60 6.66
N ILE A 167 -9.06 5.37 6.59
CA ILE A 167 -9.44 4.71 5.33
C ILE A 167 -10.94 4.40 5.25
N GLU A 168 -11.76 4.90 6.17
CA GLU A 168 -13.20 4.67 6.20
C GLU A 168 -13.85 5.01 4.85
N GLY A 169 -14.53 4.00 4.27
CA GLY A 169 -15.15 4.09 2.95
C GLY A 169 -14.24 3.64 1.80
N PHE A 170 -13.01 3.20 2.09
CA PHE A 170 -12.17 2.52 1.10
C PHE A 170 -12.75 1.15 0.77
N TRP A 171 -13.02 0.36 1.80
CA TRP A 171 -13.69 -0.93 1.66
C TRP A 171 -15.19 -0.69 1.60
N PRO A 172 -15.90 -1.23 0.58
CA PRO A 172 -17.34 -1.14 0.56
C PRO A 172 -17.92 -1.79 1.82
N SER A 173 -18.72 -1.05 2.57
CA SER A 173 -19.46 -1.62 3.69
C SER A 173 -20.39 -2.71 3.15
N LYS A 174 -20.53 -3.84 3.86
CA LYS A 174 -21.55 -4.84 3.52
C LYS A 174 -22.90 -4.11 3.49
N SER A 175 -23.47 -3.89 2.31
CA SER A 175 -24.92 -3.78 2.20
C SER A 175 -25.43 -5.15 2.60
N GLY A 176 -25.78 -5.33 3.87
CA GLY A 176 -26.56 -6.48 4.28
C GLY A 176 -27.84 -6.53 3.43
N PRO A 177 -28.47 -7.71 3.29
CA PRO A 177 -29.82 -7.77 2.74
C PRO A 177 -30.68 -6.77 3.54
N GLN A 178 -31.35 -5.84 2.86
CA GLN A 178 -32.47 -5.12 3.46
C GLN A 178 -33.49 -6.18 3.86
N THR A 179 -33.48 -6.61 5.11
CA THR A 179 -34.67 -7.16 5.73
C THR A 179 -35.59 -5.98 5.93
N ASP A 180 -36.64 -5.93 5.12
CA ASP A 180 -37.80 -5.09 5.32
C ASP A 180 -38.35 -5.36 6.72
N SER A 181 -37.93 -4.56 7.68
CA SER A 181 -38.45 -4.56 9.03
C SER A 181 -38.48 -3.11 9.46
N GLU A 182 -39.63 -2.50 9.19
CA GLU A 182 -40.03 -1.22 9.72
C GLU A 182 -39.85 -1.21 11.23
N THR A 183 -38.97 -0.36 11.72
CA THR A 183 -39.11 0.27 13.04
C THR A 183 -38.27 1.54 13.05
N GLU A 184 -38.98 2.66 12.92
CA GLU A 184 -38.46 4.01 13.06
C GLU A 184 -37.97 4.26 14.49
N LEU A 185 -36.72 4.73 14.64
CA LEU A 185 -36.29 5.91 15.42
C LEU A 185 -34.79 5.74 15.72
N ASP A 186 -33.93 6.34 14.89
CA ASP A 186 -33.04 7.44 15.29
C ASP A 186 -32.19 7.81 14.07
N SER A 187 -32.62 8.84 13.35
CA SER A 187 -31.96 9.30 12.12
C SER A 187 -30.74 10.16 12.44
N SER A 188 -29.66 9.51 12.87
CA SER A 188 -28.33 10.07 12.70
C SER A 188 -28.00 10.10 11.19
N PRO A 189 -27.53 11.22 10.63
CA PRO A 189 -27.31 11.32 9.20
C PRO A 189 -26.21 10.34 8.82
N ALA A 190 -26.56 9.35 8.00
CA ALA A 190 -25.60 8.47 7.34
C ALA A 190 -24.45 9.34 6.81
N SER A 191 -23.28 9.13 7.40
CA SER A 191 -22.10 9.91 7.12
C SER A 191 -21.84 9.85 5.61
N THR A 192 -21.85 11.01 4.97
CA THR A 192 -21.46 11.17 3.57
C THR A 192 -19.93 11.04 3.46
N THR A 193 -19.39 9.89 3.86
CA THR A 193 -17.98 9.53 3.76
C THR A 193 -17.71 9.07 2.32
N GLY A 194 -16.56 9.47 1.77
CA GLY A 194 -16.24 9.36 0.35
C GLY A 194 -16.31 7.93 -0.17
N SER A 195 -17.43 7.58 -0.79
CA SER A 195 -17.62 6.27 -1.39
C SER A 195 -16.69 6.07 -2.59
N MET A 196 -15.98 4.94 -2.63
CA MET A 196 -15.17 4.47 -3.77
C MET A 196 -16.01 4.03 -4.98
N ASN A 197 -17.29 4.44 -5.05
CA ASN A 197 -18.20 4.14 -6.14
C ASN A 197 -17.60 4.56 -7.50
N GLY A 198 -17.48 3.57 -8.40
CA GLY A 198 -16.93 3.74 -9.74
C GLY A 198 -15.40 3.74 -9.83
N VAL A 199 -14.68 3.53 -8.72
CA VAL A 199 -13.23 3.28 -8.73
C VAL A 199 -13.00 1.77 -8.81
N LYS A 200 -12.20 1.32 -9.77
CA LYS A 200 -11.81 -0.08 -9.90
C LYS A 200 -10.64 -0.38 -8.96
N ILE A 201 -10.75 -1.45 -8.19
CA ILE A 201 -9.72 -1.86 -7.21
C ILE A 201 -9.18 -3.21 -7.64
N TRP A 202 -7.86 -3.30 -7.82
CA TRP A 202 -7.16 -4.54 -8.09
C TRP A 202 -6.23 -4.86 -6.94
N ILE A 203 -6.28 -6.10 -6.48
CA ILE A 203 -5.46 -6.58 -5.38
C ILE A 203 -4.76 -7.83 -5.85
N TRP A 204 -3.44 -7.81 -5.86
CA TRP A 204 -2.64 -8.93 -6.34
C TRP A 204 -1.74 -9.45 -5.23
N PHE A 205 -1.75 -10.75 -5.01
CA PHE A 205 -0.88 -11.44 -4.07
C PHE A 205 0.11 -12.33 -4.80
N ALA A 206 1.36 -12.36 -4.34
CA ALA A 206 2.31 -13.38 -4.77
C ALA A 206 1.86 -14.74 -4.24
N SER A 207 2.10 -15.82 -5.01
CA SER A 207 1.76 -17.19 -4.58
C SER A 207 2.49 -17.55 -3.28
N ASN A 208 3.79 -17.30 -3.27
CA ASN A 208 4.72 -17.59 -2.17
C ASN A 208 5.20 -16.26 -1.57
N ASP A 209 4.39 -15.68 -0.69
CA ASP A 209 4.69 -14.41 -0.02
C ASP A 209 5.03 -14.65 1.46
N HIS A 210 6.28 -14.36 1.85
CA HIS A 210 6.73 -14.50 3.24
C HIS A 210 6.39 -13.28 4.12
N TRP A 211 5.82 -12.22 3.54
CA TRP A 211 5.46 -10.97 4.22
C TRP A 211 3.94 -10.83 4.43
N VAL A 212 3.14 -11.65 3.75
CA VAL A 212 1.68 -11.69 3.91
C VAL A 212 1.28 -13.09 4.33
N SER A 213 0.63 -13.22 5.49
CA SER A 213 0.23 -14.54 5.98
C SER A 213 -0.82 -15.18 5.03
N PRO A 214 -0.75 -16.49 4.74
CA PRO A 214 -1.75 -17.16 3.91
C PRO A 214 -3.17 -17.02 4.46
N ALA A 215 -3.33 -17.02 5.79
CA ALA A 215 -4.62 -16.85 6.46
C ALA A 215 -5.19 -15.43 6.26
N SER A 216 -4.37 -14.39 6.42
CA SER A 216 -4.77 -13.00 6.19
C SER A 216 -5.17 -12.77 4.73
N ARG A 217 -4.41 -13.34 3.78
CA ARG A 217 -4.75 -13.32 2.36
C ARG A 217 -6.10 -14.00 2.09
N ALA A 218 -6.31 -15.20 2.63
CA ALA A 218 -7.56 -15.93 2.46
C ALA A 218 -8.76 -15.16 3.02
N ASN A 219 -8.61 -14.56 4.22
CA ASN A 219 -9.65 -13.76 4.85
C ASN A 219 -10.04 -12.54 4.00
N LEU A 220 -9.06 -11.84 3.41
CA LEU A 220 -9.33 -10.70 2.52
C LEU A 220 -10.09 -11.14 1.26
N ILE A 221 -9.67 -12.24 0.64
CA ILE A 221 -10.34 -12.79 -0.55
C ILE A 221 -11.79 -13.16 -0.23
N GLU A 222 -12.00 -13.94 0.83
CA GLU A 222 -13.34 -14.34 1.26
C GLU A 222 -14.24 -13.13 1.54
N ARG A 223 -13.69 -12.08 2.16
CA ARG A 223 -14.45 -10.91 2.60
C ARG A 223 -14.83 -9.96 1.47
N TYR A 224 -14.08 -9.89 0.39
CA TYR A 224 -14.24 -8.81 -0.60
C TYR A 224 -14.31 -9.25 -2.06
N THR A 225 -14.11 -10.54 -2.38
CA THR A 225 -14.09 -11.01 -3.77
C THR A 225 -15.42 -10.90 -4.52
N PHE A 226 -16.54 -10.69 -3.81
CA PHE A 226 -17.89 -10.61 -4.38
C PHE A 226 -18.29 -9.18 -4.78
N MET A 227 -17.36 -8.22 -4.73
CA MET A 227 -17.64 -6.81 -5.03
C MET A 227 -17.38 -6.49 -6.50
N ASP A 228 -18.36 -5.90 -7.19
CA ASP A 228 -18.32 -5.65 -8.65
C ASP A 228 -17.17 -4.75 -9.11
N ASN A 229 -16.70 -3.85 -8.25
CA ASN A 229 -15.59 -2.94 -8.55
C ASN A 229 -14.23 -3.44 -8.03
N MET A 230 -14.15 -4.66 -7.52
CA MET A 230 -12.94 -5.22 -6.93
C MET A 230 -12.55 -6.54 -7.57
N LEU A 231 -11.26 -6.70 -7.82
CA LEU A 231 -10.69 -7.95 -8.29
C LEU A 231 -9.49 -8.33 -7.43
N MET A 232 -9.54 -9.53 -6.87
CA MET A 232 -8.47 -10.10 -6.06
C MET A 232 -7.86 -11.32 -6.76
N GLU A 233 -6.53 -11.35 -6.84
CA GLU A 233 -5.80 -12.39 -7.58
C GLU A 233 -4.61 -12.90 -6.78
N VAL A 234 -4.30 -14.19 -6.95
CA VAL A 234 -3.12 -14.82 -6.36
C VAL A 234 -2.28 -15.45 -7.48
N GLY A 235 -1.06 -14.97 -7.66
CA GLY A 235 -0.09 -15.53 -8.60
C GLY A 235 -0.64 -15.77 -10.01
N LYS A 236 -0.68 -17.05 -10.41
CA LYS A 236 -1.13 -17.54 -11.73
C LYS A 236 -2.58 -17.17 -12.10
N GLY A 237 -3.40 -16.75 -11.12
CA GLY A 237 -4.80 -16.38 -11.35
C GLY A 237 -5.00 -15.13 -12.21
N ALA A 238 -3.92 -14.39 -12.52
CA ALA A 238 -4.00 -13.09 -13.16
C ALA A 238 -4.10 -13.08 -14.70
N MET A 239 -4.33 -14.21 -15.39
CA MET A 239 -4.65 -14.38 -16.84
C MET A 239 -4.03 -15.65 -17.46
N ASN A 240 -4.07 -16.82 -16.80
CA ASN A 240 -3.53 -18.08 -17.35
C ASN A 240 -2.09 -17.98 -17.92
N MET A 241 -1.25 -17.11 -17.35
CA MET A 241 0.14 -16.99 -17.77
C MET A 241 0.97 -18.03 -17.03
N GLU A 242 1.47 -19.03 -17.75
CA GLU A 242 2.32 -20.08 -17.16
C GLU A 242 3.65 -19.54 -16.60
N SER A 243 4.14 -18.38 -17.09
CA SER A 243 5.35 -17.71 -16.61
C SER A 243 5.23 -17.07 -15.23
N LEU A 244 4.03 -17.07 -14.62
CA LEU A 244 3.72 -16.36 -13.37
C LEU A 244 3.96 -17.14 -12.08
N ALA A 245 4.36 -18.42 -12.17
CA ALA A 245 4.48 -19.30 -11.00
C ALA A 245 5.34 -18.70 -9.87
N ASP A 246 6.31 -17.87 -10.24
CA ASP A 246 7.43 -17.50 -9.37
C ASP A 246 7.57 -15.98 -9.18
N VAL A 247 6.52 -15.19 -9.39
CA VAL A 247 6.60 -13.76 -9.03
C VAL A 247 6.50 -13.62 -7.52
N GLU A 248 7.62 -13.26 -6.91
CA GLU A 248 7.76 -13.10 -5.46
C GLU A 248 7.36 -11.71 -4.97
N HIS A 249 7.22 -11.53 -3.66
CA HIS A 249 7.01 -10.22 -3.03
C HIS A 249 8.06 -9.17 -3.47
N SER A 250 9.29 -9.61 -3.74
CA SER A 250 10.41 -8.76 -4.15
C SER A 250 10.57 -8.61 -5.67
N PHE A 251 9.49 -8.82 -6.44
CA PHE A 251 9.51 -8.78 -7.91
C PHE A 251 10.16 -7.52 -8.48
N CYS A 252 10.11 -6.38 -7.78
CA CYS A 252 10.74 -5.13 -8.22
C CYS A 252 12.27 -5.23 -8.41
N VAL A 253 12.90 -6.26 -7.85
CA VAL A 253 14.35 -6.52 -7.93
C VAL A 253 14.73 -7.32 -9.18
N ARG A 254 13.89 -8.29 -9.58
CA ARG A 254 14.24 -9.28 -10.61
C ARG A 254 13.22 -9.41 -11.74
N LYS A 255 11.95 -9.16 -11.47
CA LYS A 255 10.80 -9.42 -12.33
C LYS A 255 9.90 -8.19 -12.55
N SER A 256 10.50 -7.00 -12.55
CA SER A 256 9.77 -5.73 -12.66
C SER A 256 9.13 -5.54 -14.02
N GLU A 257 9.76 -6.04 -15.09
CA GLU A 257 9.27 -5.95 -16.47
C GLU A 257 8.06 -6.88 -16.67
N GLU A 258 8.16 -8.12 -16.19
CA GLU A 258 7.08 -9.11 -16.18
C GLU A 258 5.90 -8.60 -15.38
N PHE A 259 6.14 -7.97 -14.22
CA PHE A 259 5.07 -7.41 -13.41
C PHE A 259 4.41 -6.16 -14.03
N ALA A 260 5.19 -5.35 -14.75
CA ALA A 260 4.65 -4.21 -15.50
C ALA A 260 3.70 -4.66 -16.62
N ASP A 261 4.00 -5.76 -17.30
CA ASP A 261 3.13 -6.34 -18.33
C ASP A 261 1.79 -6.81 -17.74
N ILE A 262 1.81 -7.50 -16.59
CA ILE A 262 0.60 -7.91 -15.86
C ILE A 262 -0.24 -6.68 -15.49
N THR A 263 0.42 -5.68 -14.90
CA THR A 263 -0.24 -4.46 -14.46
C THR A 263 -0.90 -3.74 -15.64
N SER A 264 -0.20 -3.65 -16.78
CA SER A 264 -0.72 -3.04 -18.00
C SER A 264 -1.93 -3.78 -18.55
N LYS A 265 -1.85 -5.11 -18.64
CA LYS A 265 -2.97 -5.97 -19.06
C LYS A 265 -4.17 -5.82 -18.14
N ARG A 266 -3.95 -5.68 -16.83
CA ARG A 266 -5.03 -5.49 -15.87
C ARG A 266 -5.72 -4.13 -16.00
N ILE A 267 -4.95 -3.07 -16.20
CA ILE A 267 -5.50 -1.74 -16.48
C ILE A 267 -6.40 -1.81 -17.72
N LEU A 268 -5.91 -2.43 -18.81
CA LEU A 268 -6.67 -2.59 -20.05
C LEU A 268 -7.93 -3.45 -19.88
N PHE A 269 -7.85 -4.51 -19.08
CA PHE A 269 -9.02 -5.31 -18.73
C PHE A 269 -10.10 -4.46 -18.09
N PHE A 270 -9.78 -3.62 -17.11
CA PHE A 270 -10.76 -2.76 -16.45
C PHE A 270 -11.32 -1.62 -17.32
N ASP A 271 -10.59 -1.19 -18.35
CA ASP A 271 -11.10 -0.21 -19.31
C ASP A 271 -12.14 -0.81 -20.27
N GLN A 272 -12.25 -2.14 -20.36
CA GLN A 272 -13.20 -2.85 -21.22
C GLN A 272 -14.54 -3.20 -20.54
N ILE A 273 -14.69 -2.98 -19.22
CA ILE A 273 -15.82 -3.43 -18.38
C ILE A 273 -16.43 -2.27 -17.59
#